data_AF-A0A351JWB5-F1
#
_entry.id   AF-A0A351JWB5-F1
#
_cell.length_a   1.000
_cell.length_b   1.000
_cell.length_c   1.000
_cell.angle_alpha   90.00
_cell.angle_beta   90.00
_cell.angle_gamma   90.00
#
_symmetry.space_group_name_H-M   'P 1'
#
loop_
_entity.id
_entity.type
_entity.pdbx_description
1 polymer ?
#
loop_
_entity_poly.entity_id
_entity_poly.type
_entity_poly.pdbx_seq_one_letter_code
_entity_poly.pdbx_strand_id
1 'polypeptide(L)' 'TESDIRQYLKEKLAPYKVPKVVEFRSELPKTDVGKVSRRDLREEVEGL' A
#
# COMPACT_ATOMS: atom_id res chain seq x y z
N THR A 1 -3.67 -1.28 13.59
CA THR A 1 -2.63 -0.24 13.46
C THR A 1 -1.61 -0.66 12.40
N GLU A 2 -0.70 0.23 11.98
CA GLU A 2 0.39 -0.12 11.05
C GLU A 2 1.32 -1.21 11.61
N SER A 3 1.53 -1.22 12.93
CA SER A 3 2.33 -2.24 13.62
C SER A 3 1.68 -3.62 13.51
N ASP A 4 0.36 -3.69 13.76
CA ASP A 4 -0.38 -4.96 13.71
C ASP A 4 -0.34 -5.59 12.32
N ILE A 5 -0.49 -4.77 11.27
CA ILE A 5 -0.37 -5.25 9.88
C ILE A 5 1.02 -5.81 9.62
N ARG A 6 2.07 -5.09 10.04
CA ARG A 6 3.45 -5.56 9.85
C ARG A 6 3.73 -6.84 10.64
N GLN A 7 3.23 -6.97 11.87
CA GLN A 7 3.38 -8.17 12.67
C GLN A 7 2.69 -9.37 12.02
N TYR A 8 1.44 -9.19 11.61
CA TYR A 8 0.67 -10.22 10.89
C TYR A 8 1.39 -10.70 9.61
N LEU A 9 2.00 -9.78 8.86
CA LEU A 9 2.73 -10.11 7.63
C LEU A 9 4.06 -10.83 7.92
N LYS A 10 4.77 -10.49 9.00
CA LYS A 10 6.03 -11.16 9.39
C LYS A 10 5.85 -12.65 9.69
N GLU A 11 4.68 -13.05 10.20
CA GLU A 11 4.38 -14.44 10.50
C GLU A 11 4.04 -15.26 9.23
N LYS A 12 3.65 -14.58 8.14
CA LYS A 12 3.11 -15.22 6.93
C LYS A 12 3.97 -15.06 5.68
N LEU A 13 4.88 -14.09 5.68
CA LEU A 13 5.72 -13.75 4.54
C LEU A 13 7.20 -13.81 4.91
N ALA A 14 8.03 -14.05 3.90
CA ALA A 14 9.47 -13.88 4.04
C ALA A 14 9.81 -12.44 4.43
N PRO A 15 10.85 -12.19 5.26
CA PRO A 15 11.14 -10.86 5.81
C PRO A 15 11.25 -9.74 4.77
N TYR A 16 11.81 -10.02 3.59
CA TYR A 16 11.98 -9.04 2.50
C TYR A 16 10.68 -8.65 1.79
N LYS A 17 9.60 -9.42 1.98
CA LYS A 17 8.27 -9.12 1.41
C LYS A 17 7.41 -8.28 2.35
N VAL A 18 7.86 -8.03 3.58
CA VAL A 18 7.14 -7.19 4.53
C VAL A 18 7.38 -5.72 4.17
N PRO A 19 6.33 -4.93 3.91
CA PRO A 19 6.48 -3.52 3.54
C PRO A 19 7.04 -2.71 4.71
N LYS A 20 7.89 -1.73 4.38
CA LYS A 20 8.49 -0.82 5.38
C LYS A 20 7.49 0.23 5.87
N VAL A 21 6.65 0.71 4.96
CA VAL A 21 5.64 1.75 5.19
C VAL A 21 4.26 1.15 4.93
N VAL A 22 3.30 1.48 5.79
CA VAL A 22 1.89 1.14 5.64
C VAL A 22 1.12 2.44 5.85
N GLU A 23 0.36 2.87 4.85
CA GLU A 23 -0.41 4.11 4.91
C GLU A 23 -1.90 3.77 4.80
N PHE A 24 -2.71 4.31 5.71
CA PHE A 24 -4.16 4.18 5.64
C PHE A 24 -4.72 5.41 4.93
N ARG A 25 -5.38 5.18 3.78
CA ARG A 25 -6.03 6.24 3.00
C ARG A 25 -7.54 6.11 3.08
N SER A 26 -8.24 7.23 3.03
CA SER A 26 -9.70 7.26 2.91
C SER A 26 -10.16 6.73 1.55
N GLU A 27 -9.35 6.94 0.50
CA GLU A 27 -9.65 6.50 -0.85
C GLU A 27 -8.37 6.14 -1.63
N LEU A 28 -8.57 5.43 -2.74
CA LEU A 28 -7.51 5.08 -3.68
C LEU A 28 -7.86 5.66 -5.06
N PRO A 29 -6.87 6.13 -5.83
CA PRO A 29 -7.10 6.57 -7.19
C PRO A 29 -7.68 5.43 -8.01
N LYS A 30 -8.66 5.74 -8.86
CA LYS A 30 -9.36 4.77 -9.70
C LYS A 30 -9.26 5.16 -11.16
N THR A 31 -9.25 4.17 -12.03
CA THR A 31 -9.43 4.35 -13.48
C THR A 31 -10.86 4.78 -13.78
N ASP A 32 -11.12 5.23 -15.01
CA ASP A 32 -12.48 5.64 -15.46
C ASP A 32 -13.53 4.54 -15.31
N VAL A 33 -13.09 3.27 -15.29
CA VAL A 33 -13.95 2.09 -15.06
C VAL A 33 -13.96 1.62 -13.59
N GLY A 34 -13.43 2.43 -12.67
CA GLY A 34 -13.52 2.22 -11.21
C GLY A 34 -12.50 1.26 -10.60
N LYS A 35 -11.53 0.74 -11.36
CA LYS A 35 -10.47 -0.13 -10.81
C LYS A 35 -9.38 0.70 -10.14
N VAL A 36 -8.72 0.18 -9.11
CA VAL A 36 -7.58 0.88 -8.49
C VAL A 36 -6.48 1.16 -9.52
N SER A 37 -6.11 2.43 -9.67
CA SER A 37 -5.06 2.87 -10.58
C SER A 37 -3.70 2.82 -9.88
N ARG A 38 -2.92 1.77 -10.16
CA ARG A 38 -1.56 1.63 -9.59
C ARG A 38 -0.57 2.64 -10.17
N ARG A 39 -0.83 3.18 -11.36
CA ARG A 39 0.03 4.18 -12.00
C ARG A 39 -0.11 5.51 -11.25
N ASP A 40 -1.34 6.01 -11.16
CA ASP A 40 -1.60 7.29 -10.52
C ASP A 40 -1.23 7.22 -9.01
N LEU A 41 -1.45 6.07 -8.36
CA LEU A 41 -0.97 5.82 -6.99
C LEU A 41 0.56 5.93 -6.85
N ARG A 42 1.33 5.55 -7.87
CA ARG A 42 2.80 5.71 -7.86
C ARG A 42 3.18 7.16 -8.11
N GLU A 43 2.53 7.85 -9.03
CA GLU A 43 2.79 9.25 -9.33
C GLU A 43 2.53 10.15 -8.11
N GLU A 44 1.47 9.88 -7.34
CA GLU A 44 1.19 10.55 -6.07
C GLU A 44 2.30 10.39 -5.03
N VAL A 45 3.04 9.27 -5.08
CA VAL A 45 4.11 8.95 -4.11
C VAL A 45 5.48 9.38 -4.62
N GLU A 46 5.74 9.34 -5.94
CA GLU A 46 6.98 9.78 -6.57
C GLU A 46 7.10 11.32 -6.65
N GLY A 47 6.00 12.05 -6.44
CA GLY A 47 5.98 13.52 -6.34
C GLY A 47 6.32 14.09 -4.95
N LEU A 48 6.74 13.25 -4.00
CA LEU A 48 7.35 13.65 -2.71
C LEU A 48 8.88 13.75 -2.84
#